data_AF-A0AA35SHH2-F1
#
_entry.id   AF-A0AA35SHH2-F1
#
_cell.length_a   1.000
_cell.length_b   1.000
_cell.length_c   1.000
_cell.angle_alpha   90.00
_cell.angle_beta   90.00
_cell.angle_gamma   90.00
#
_symmetry.space_group_name_H-M   'P 1'
#
loop_
_entity.id
_entity.type
_entity.pdbx_description
1 polymer ?
#
loop_
_entity_poly.entity_id
_entity_poly.type
_entity_poly.pdbx_seq_one_letter_code
_entity_poly.pdbx_strand_id
1 'polypeptide(L)' 'MVSQHVTEPEMRELLERLGEAHNRDNRNVLPSFYELWLDSVCETAKALDPEWSDDLDRQWRARLRPGMQIIMAAY' A
#
# COMPACT_ATOMS: atom_id res chain seq x y z
N MET A 1 -2.25 12.21 -10.44
CA MET A 1 -2.16 13.17 -9.31
C MET A 1 -1.86 12.32 -8.08
N VAL A 2 -0.64 12.39 -7.53
CA VAL A 2 -0.26 11.61 -6.34
C VAL A 2 -1.12 12.13 -5.19
N SER A 3 -1.80 11.23 -4.46
CA SER A 3 -2.69 11.63 -3.38
C SER A 3 -1.91 12.37 -2.29
N GLN A 4 -2.37 13.57 -1.95
CA GLN A 4 -1.63 14.61 -1.20
C GLN A 4 -1.30 14.24 0.27
N HIS A 5 -1.75 13.09 0.76
CA HIS A 5 -1.58 12.69 2.17
C HIS A 5 -0.33 11.84 2.45
N VAL A 6 0.29 11.22 1.43
CA VAL A 6 1.55 10.46 1.64
C VAL A 6 2.75 11.40 1.87
N THR A 7 2.59 12.67 1.53
CA THR A 7 3.58 13.73 1.75
C THR A 7 3.46 14.40 3.12
N GLU A 8 2.42 14.09 3.90
CA GLU A 8 2.31 14.59 5.27
C GLU A 8 3.44 14.01 6.13
N PRO A 9 4.16 14.83 6.92
CA PRO A 9 5.36 14.37 7.64
C PRO A 9 5.11 13.17 8.55
N GLU A 10 4.00 13.17 9.31
CA GLU A 10 3.66 12.08 10.22
C GLU A 10 3.36 10.77 9.48
N MET A 11 2.65 10.86 8.35
CA MET A 11 2.38 9.71 7.49
C MET A 11 3.67 9.18 6.86
N ARG A 12 4.57 10.08 6.44
CA ARG A 12 5.87 9.72 5.88
C ARG A 12 6.71 8.95 6.89
N GLU A 13 6.83 9.46 8.12
CA GLU A 13 7.57 8.82 9.20
C GLU A 13 6.98 7.43 9.54
N LEU A 14 5.65 7.33 9.60
CA LEU A 14 4.98 6.04 9.82
C LEU A 14 5.33 5.01 8.75
N LEU A 15 5.28 5.41 7.46
CA LEU A 15 5.58 4.52 6.34
C LEU A 15 7.05 4.10 6.32
N GLU A 16 7.98 4.98 6.69
CA GLU A 16 9.40 4.65 6.82
C GLU A 16 9.64 3.64 7.94
N ARG A 17 9.00 3.83 9.11
CA ARG A 17 9.08 2.87 10.21
C ARG A 17 8.49 1.51 9.84
N LEU A 18 7.42 1.49 9.04
CA LEU A 18 6.88 0.24 8.49
C LEU A 18 7.85 -0.42 7.52
N GLY A 19 8.51 0.37 6.65
CA GLY A 19 9.58 -0.07 5.75
C GLY A 19 10.68 -0.80 6.50
N GLU A 20 11.25 -0.16 7.52
CA GLU A 20 12.30 -0.77 8.35
C GLU A 20 11.84 -2.11 8.94
N ALA A 21 10.63 -2.17 9.52
CA ALA A 21 10.12 -3.41 10.09
C ALA A 21 9.93 -4.55 9.06
N HIS A 22 9.75 -4.25 7.77
CA HIS A 22 9.45 -5.21 6.71
C HIS A 22 10.66 -5.55 5.83
N ASN A 23 11.79 -4.89 6.03
CA ASN A 23 12.99 -5.09 5.21
C ASN A 23 13.64 -6.47 5.39
N ARG A 24 14.70 -6.72 4.61
CA ARG A 24 15.45 -7.98 4.60
C ARG A 24 16.01 -8.38 5.98
N ASP A 25 16.43 -7.41 6.78
CA ASP A 25 17.11 -7.64 8.07
C ASP A 25 16.12 -7.82 9.24
N ASN A 26 14.85 -7.46 9.05
CA ASN A 26 13.79 -7.66 10.03
C ASN A 26 12.86 -8.82 9.63
N ARG A 27 11.65 -8.52 9.15
CA ARG A 27 10.64 -9.56 8.84
C ARG A 27 10.84 -10.22 7.48
N ASN A 28 11.77 -9.71 6.67
CA ASN A 28 12.08 -10.20 5.34
C ASN A 28 10.84 -10.37 4.45
N VAL A 29 10.00 -9.33 4.42
CA VAL A 29 8.81 -9.29 3.57
C VAL A 29 9.24 -8.85 2.18
N LEU A 30 9.21 -9.78 1.23
CA LEU A 30 9.65 -9.49 -0.13
C LEU A 30 8.83 -8.36 -0.76
N PRO A 31 9.44 -7.41 -1.50
CA PRO A 31 8.70 -6.33 -2.15
C PRO A 31 7.54 -6.82 -3.04
N SER A 32 7.71 -7.97 -3.71
CA SER A 32 6.67 -8.58 -4.54
C SER A 32 5.41 -8.99 -3.77
N PHE A 33 5.48 -9.18 -2.45
CA PHE A 33 4.32 -9.49 -1.62
C PHE A 33 3.36 -8.32 -1.47
N TYR A 34 3.80 -7.08 -1.70
CA TYR A 34 2.92 -5.91 -1.63
C TYR A 34 1.89 -5.89 -2.76
N GLU A 35 2.22 -6.39 -3.95
CA GLU A 35 1.22 -6.55 -5.02
C GLU A 35 0.17 -7.61 -4.65
N LEU A 36 0.60 -8.74 -4.10
CA LEU A 36 -0.32 -9.79 -3.60
C LEU A 36 -1.22 -9.26 -2.47
N TRP A 37 -0.66 -8.46 -1.57
CA TRP A 37 -1.41 -7.79 -0.50
C TRP A 37 -2.45 -6.81 -1.08
N LEU A 38 -2.06 -5.99 -2.06
CA LEU A 38 -2.97 -5.05 -2.69
C LEU A 38 -4.11 -5.76 -3.41
N ASP A 39 -3.81 -6.85 -4.12
CA ASP A 39 -4.82 -7.70 -4.76
C ASP A 39 -5.79 -8.27 -3.71
N SER A 40 -5.26 -8.82 -2.62
CA SER A 40 -6.08 -9.39 -1.54
C SER A 40 -7.00 -8.36 -0.89
N VAL A 41 -6.52 -7.13 -0.69
CA VAL A 41 -7.31 -6.00 -0.15
C VAL A 41 -8.43 -5.63 -1.12
N CYS A 42 -8.12 -5.45 -2.41
CA CYS A 42 -9.12 -5.09 -3.42
C CYS A 42 -10.15 -6.20 -3.65
N GLU A 43 -9.75 -7.47 -3.66
CA GLU A 43 -10.66 -8.61 -3.76
C GLU A 43 -11.61 -8.69 -2.56
N THR A 44 -11.10 -8.46 -1.36
CA THR A 44 -11.91 -8.43 -0.14
C THR A 44 -12.89 -7.25 -0.17
N ALA A 45 -12.43 -6.06 -0.55
CA ALA A 45 -13.29 -4.89 -0.67
C ALA A 45 -14.40 -5.10 -1.70
N LYS A 46 -14.08 -5.67 -2.87
CA LYS A 46 -15.06 -6.05 -3.89
C LYS A 46 -16.12 -7.03 -3.40
N ALA A 47 -15.74 -7.97 -2.54
CA ALA A 47 -16.67 -8.95 -1.99
C ALA A 47 -17.63 -8.36 -0.95
N LEU A 48 -17.24 -7.26 -0.29
CA LEU A 48 -17.97 -6.67 0.84
C LEU A 48 -18.73 -5.39 0.47
N ASP A 49 -18.30 -4.67 -0.56
CA ASP A 49 -18.89 -3.40 -0.98
C ASP A 49 -19.85 -3.61 -2.17
N PRO A 50 -21.18 -3.50 -1.98
CA PRO A 50 -22.16 -3.64 -3.04
C PRO A 50 -22.04 -2.56 -4.14
N GLU A 51 -21.38 -1.43 -3.84
CA GLU A 51 -21.15 -0.32 -4.77
C GLU A 51 -19.79 -0.42 -5.47
N TRP A 52 -19.07 -1.54 -5.29
CA TRP A 52 -17.77 -1.75 -5.92
C TRP A 52 -17.87 -1.67 -7.45
N SER A 53 -16.93 -0.94 -8.05
CA SER A 53 -16.82 -0.78 -9.49
C SER A 53 -15.36 -0.83 -9.94
N ASP A 54 -15.13 -1.06 -11.23
CA ASP A 54 -13.78 -1.04 -11.80
C ASP A 54 -13.11 0.32 -11.63
N ASP A 55 -13.88 1.41 -11.54
CA ASP A 55 -13.34 2.72 -11.27
C ASP A 55 -12.88 2.86 -9.82
N LEU A 56 -13.67 2.35 -8.87
CA LEU A 56 -13.29 2.31 -7.47
C LEU A 56 -12.03 1.46 -7.25
N ASP A 57 -11.91 0.29 -7.88
CA ASP A 57 -10.70 -0.54 -7.85
C ASP A 57 -9.45 0.26 -8.29
N ARG A 58 -9.53 0.93 -9.44
CA ARG A 58 -8.43 1.76 -9.94
C ARG A 58 -8.05 2.87 -8.96
N GLN A 59 -9.03 3.52 -8.35
CA GLN A 59 -8.80 4.58 -7.36
C GLN A 59 -8.13 4.02 -6.09
N TRP A 60 -8.58 2.88 -5.56
CA TRP A 60 -7.96 2.21 -4.42
C TRP A 60 -6.48 1.88 -4.69
N ARG A 61 -6.20 1.24 -5.82
CA ARG A 61 -4.84 0.88 -6.22
C ARG A 61 -3.98 2.13 -6.41
N ALA A 62 -4.48 3.14 -7.12
CA ALA A 62 -3.76 4.40 -7.29
C ALA A 62 -3.47 5.12 -5.96
N ARG A 63 -4.36 4.97 -4.97
CA ARG A 63 -4.25 5.62 -3.65
C ARG A 63 -3.26 4.93 -2.72
N LEU A 64 -3.20 3.59 -2.74
CA LEU A 64 -2.35 2.79 -1.85
C LEU A 64 -0.91 2.65 -2.36
N ARG A 65 -0.72 2.58 -3.68
CA ARG A 65 0.59 2.37 -4.32
C ARG A 65 1.71 3.32 -3.85
N PRO A 66 1.49 4.65 -3.68
CA PRO A 66 2.56 5.54 -3.24
C PRO A 66 3.08 5.20 -1.84
N GLY A 67 2.21 4.77 -0.92
CA GLY A 67 2.63 4.34 0.42
C GLY A 67 3.39 3.02 0.37
N MET A 68 2.91 2.06 -0.43
CA MET A 68 3.60 0.78 -0.66
C MET A 68 5.01 1.00 -1.21
N GLN A 69 5.19 1.96 -2.12
CA GLN A 69 6.50 2.30 -2.69
C GLN A 69 7.51 2.77 -1.64
N ILE A 70 7.07 3.55 -0.64
CA ILE A 70 7.95 3.99 0.46
C ILE A 70 8.38 2.79 1.31
N ILE A 71 7.44 1.89 1.62
CA ILE A 71 7.72 0.70 2.43
C ILE A 71 8.68 -0.24 1.69
N MET A 72 8.41 -0.52 0.41
CA MET A 72 9.25 -1.39 -0.43
C MET A 72 10.66 -0.82 -0.67
N ALA A 73 10.82 0.50 -0.69
CA ALA A 73 12.12 1.14 -0.88
C ALA A 73 13.09 0.93 0.29
N ALA A 74 12.61 0.47 1.44
CA ALA A 74 13.41 0.16 2.62
C ALA A 74 13.91 -1.30 2.68
N TYR A 75 13.48 -2.17 1.74
CA TYR A 75 13.89 -3.59 1.70
C TYR A 75 15.37 -3.78 1.44
#